data_AF-A0A2D6AN58-F1
#
_entry.id   AF-A0A2D6AN58-F1
#
_cell.length_a   1.000
_cell.length_b   1.000
_cell.length_c   1.000
_cell.angle_alpha   90.00
_cell.angle_beta   90.00
_cell.angle_gamma   90.00
#
_symmetry.space_group_name_H-M   'P 1'
#
loop_
_entity.id
_entity.type
_entity.pdbx_description
1 polymer ?
#
loop_
_entity_poly.entity_id
_entity_poly.type
_entity_poly.pdbx_seq_one_letter_code
_entity_poly.pdbx_strand_id
1 'polypeptide(L)'
;MKKERRYLPTLSELIDRLSIIQLKEIFIPEHKEQYAKEIKDVVYDIQIILHNSHEPITAEFIRAIVVLSQMNLHIWHNESKARKGLNAGENLLLTHGLNGIRNTAKNKIEEINKGNRKDYKVDCLAAEFKDWEISWD
;
A
#
# COMPACT_ATOMS: atom_id res chain seq x y z
N MET A 1 4.79 17.16 -25.69
CA MET A 1 3.54 16.75 -25.01
C MET A 1 3.78 16.78 -23.50
N LYS A 2 2.90 17.40 -22.70
CA LYS A 2 2.97 17.28 -21.24
C LYS A 2 2.76 15.80 -20.89
N LYS A 3 3.61 15.23 -20.02
CA LYS A 3 3.44 13.85 -19.54
C LYS A 3 2.24 13.85 -18.59
N GLU A 4 1.10 13.39 -19.06
CA GLU A 4 -0.12 13.29 -18.25
C GLU A 4 -0.18 11.95 -17.53
N ARG A 5 -0.71 12.00 -16.30
CA ARG A 5 -0.94 10.82 -15.46
C ARG A 5 -2.16 10.05 -15.95
N ARG A 6 -2.12 8.73 -15.83
CA ARG A 6 -3.24 7.82 -16.17
C ARG A 6 -4.24 7.62 -15.03
N TYR A 7 -3.79 7.87 -13.80
CA TYR A 7 -4.55 7.71 -12.57
C TYR A 7 -4.56 9.02 -11.77
N LEU A 8 -5.71 9.36 -11.19
CA LEU A 8 -5.92 10.53 -10.33
C LEU A 8 -5.53 10.39 -8.83
N PRO A 9 -5.39 9.19 -8.21
CA PRO A 9 -5.06 9.06 -6.79
C PRO A 9 -3.72 9.68 -6.38
N THR A 10 -3.48 9.78 -5.08
CA THR A 10 -2.24 10.31 -4.51
C THR A 10 -1.07 9.31 -4.64
N LEU A 11 0.14 9.72 -4.24
CA LEU A 11 1.34 8.88 -4.35
C LEU A 11 1.23 7.62 -3.49
N SER A 12 0.73 7.72 -2.26
CA SER A 12 0.56 6.57 -1.37
C SER A 12 -0.48 5.59 -1.87
N GLU A 13 -1.57 6.07 -2.49
CA GLU A 13 -2.59 5.21 -3.09
C GLU A 13 -2.05 4.46 -4.32
N LEU A 14 -1.19 5.09 -5.12
CA LEU A 14 -0.51 4.40 -6.21
C LEU A 14 0.48 3.34 -5.72
N ILE A 15 1.25 3.62 -4.69
CA ILE A 15 2.20 2.65 -4.11
C ILE A 15 1.46 1.50 -3.43
N ASP A 16 0.39 1.79 -2.69
CA ASP A 16 -0.48 0.77 -2.09
C ASP A 16 -1.06 -0.14 -3.18
N ARG A 17 -1.62 0.46 -4.23
CA ARG A 17 -2.13 -0.27 -5.39
C ARG A 17 -1.04 -1.09 -6.09
N LEU A 18 0.16 -0.54 -6.29
CA LEU A 18 1.30 -1.25 -6.87
C LEU A 18 1.62 -2.50 -6.05
N SER A 19 1.72 -2.37 -4.73
CA SER A 19 2.02 -3.50 -3.85
C SER A 19 0.97 -4.61 -3.94
N ILE A 20 -0.32 -4.24 -4.05
CA ILE A 20 -1.42 -5.21 -4.18
C ILE A 20 -1.43 -5.89 -5.56
N ILE A 21 -1.25 -5.13 -6.65
CA ILE A 21 -1.23 -5.71 -8.01
C ILE A 21 -0.01 -6.63 -8.18
N GLN A 22 1.13 -6.29 -7.56
CA GLN A 22 2.31 -7.14 -7.57
C GLN A 22 2.04 -8.51 -6.90
N LEU A 23 1.29 -8.53 -5.80
CA LEU A 23 0.84 -9.78 -5.17
C LEU A 23 -0.11 -10.56 -6.09
N LYS A 24 -1.06 -9.87 -6.74
CA LYS A 24 -1.98 -10.49 -7.70
C LYS A 24 -1.25 -11.12 -8.89
N GLU A 25 -0.23 -10.45 -9.42
CA GLU A 25 0.60 -10.97 -10.52
C GLU A 25 1.25 -12.32 -10.19
N ILE A 26 1.64 -12.51 -8.93
CA ILE A 26 2.30 -13.73 -8.46
C ILE A 26 1.28 -14.80 -8.07
N PHE A 27 0.23 -14.42 -7.35
CA PHE A 27 -0.71 -15.37 -6.75
C PHE A 27 -1.93 -15.71 -7.61
N ILE A 28 -2.20 -14.93 -8.67
CA ILE A 28 -3.28 -15.15 -9.64
C ILE A 28 -2.68 -15.09 -11.05
N PRO A 29 -1.93 -16.13 -11.47
CA PRO A 29 -1.19 -16.10 -12.73
C PRO A 29 -2.09 -16.05 -13.99
N GLU A 30 -3.37 -16.36 -13.87
CA GLU A 30 -4.33 -16.41 -14.99
C GLU A 30 -4.55 -15.04 -15.65
N HIS A 31 -4.27 -13.94 -14.94
CA HIS A 31 -4.43 -12.56 -15.43
C HIS A 31 -3.10 -11.79 -15.48
N LYS A 32 -1.97 -12.51 -15.57
CA LYS A 32 -0.62 -11.92 -15.47
C LYS A 32 -0.37 -10.78 -16.46
N GLU A 33 -0.79 -10.91 -17.72
CA GLU A 33 -0.61 -9.86 -18.73
C GLU A 33 -1.37 -8.56 -18.37
N GLN A 34 -2.58 -8.69 -17.82
CA GLN A 34 -3.37 -7.54 -17.37
C GLN A 34 -2.68 -6.85 -16.19
N TYR A 35 -2.20 -7.63 -15.21
CA TYR A 35 -1.48 -7.08 -14.06
C TYR A 35 -0.17 -6.42 -14.46
N ALA A 36 0.61 -7.02 -15.36
CA ALA A 36 1.84 -6.43 -15.87
C ALA A 36 1.59 -5.07 -16.56
N LYS A 37 0.50 -4.95 -17.32
CA LYS A 37 0.09 -3.67 -17.93
C LYS A 37 -0.29 -2.64 -16.86
N GLU A 38 -1.06 -3.04 -15.85
CA GLU A 38 -1.47 -2.16 -14.75
C GLU A 38 -0.27 -1.69 -13.91
N ILE A 39 0.67 -2.60 -13.60
CA ILE A 39 1.94 -2.29 -12.92
C ILE A 39 2.72 -1.25 -13.72
N LYS A 40 2.88 -1.44 -15.03
CA LYS A 40 3.58 -0.50 -15.90
C LYS A 40 2.95 0.90 -15.85
N ASP A 41 1.63 0.97 -15.85
CA ASP A 41 0.89 2.24 -15.83
C ASP A 41 1.00 2.94 -14.46
N VAL A 42 0.94 2.18 -13.37
CA VAL A 42 1.12 2.70 -12.01
C VAL A 42 2.55 3.20 -11.79
N VAL A 43 3.56 2.44 -12.21
CA VAL A 43 4.98 2.83 -12.11
C VAL A 43 5.26 4.10 -12.92
N TYR A 44 4.69 4.21 -14.13
CA TYR A 44 4.80 5.42 -14.94
C TYR A 44 4.25 6.66 -14.22
N ASP A 45 3.08 6.54 -13.59
CA ASP A 45 2.46 7.65 -12.85
C ASP A 45 3.23 8.02 -11.59
N ILE A 46 3.73 7.03 -10.83
CA ILE A 46 4.63 7.25 -9.69
C ILE A 46 5.86 8.05 -10.17
N GLN A 47 6.48 7.66 -11.28
CA GLN A 47 7.63 8.37 -11.83
C GLN A 47 7.30 9.81 -12.24
N ILE A 48 6.10 10.08 -12.79
CA ILE A 48 5.67 11.46 -13.07
C ILE A 48 5.57 12.26 -11.78
N ILE A 49 4.95 11.71 -10.72
CA ILE A 49 4.83 12.40 -9.44
C ILE A 49 6.22 12.70 -8.87
N LEU A 50 7.11 11.72 -8.87
CA LEU A 50 8.48 11.89 -8.35
C LEU A 50 9.28 12.92 -9.15
N HIS A 51 9.15 12.97 -10.48
CA HIS A 51 9.80 14.00 -11.30
C HIS A 51 9.28 15.42 -11.03
N ASN A 52 8.00 15.55 -10.67
CA ASN A 52 7.38 16.85 -10.36
C ASN A 52 7.53 17.24 -8.88
N SER A 53 7.91 16.29 -8.03
CA SER A 53 8.23 16.53 -6.62
C SER A 53 9.61 17.15 -6.50
N HIS A 54 9.75 18.13 -5.62
CA HIS A 54 11.03 18.73 -5.25
C HIS A 54 11.57 18.15 -3.92
N GLU A 55 10.78 17.31 -3.25
CA GLU A 55 11.16 16.67 -2.00
C GLU A 55 11.97 15.40 -2.27
N PRO A 56 13.05 15.14 -1.51
CA PRO A 56 13.87 13.95 -1.69
C PRO A 56 13.16 12.69 -1.22
N ILE A 57 13.48 11.56 -1.85
CA ILE A 57 13.14 10.23 -1.31
C ILE A 57 14.04 9.99 -0.10
N THR A 58 13.44 9.90 1.10
CA THR A 58 14.18 9.68 2.35
C THR A 58 14.23 8.21 2.75
N ALA A 59 15.04 7.86 3.75
CA ALA A 59 15.08 6.51 4.30
C ALA A 59 13.73 6.12 4.93
N GLU A 60 13.03 7.06 5.55
CA GLU A 60 11.70 6.88 6.14
C GLU A 60 10.64 6.61 5.06
N PHE A 61 10.75 7.24 3.89
CA PHE A 61 9.90 6.93 2.74
C PHE A 61 10.03 5.46 2.34
N ILE A 62 11.28 5.01 2.14
CA ILE A 62 11.59 3.63 1.73
C ILE A 62 11.08 2.65 2.79
N ARG A 63 11.32 2.95 4.08
CA ARG A 63 10.83 2.15 5.19
C ARG A 63 9.30 2.05 5.20
N ALA A 64 8.60 3.15 4.96
CA ALA A 64 7.14 3.15 4.90
C ALA A 64 6.61 2.28 3.75
N ILE A 65 7.28 2.26 2.59
CA ILE A 65 6.96 1.34 1.49
C ILE A 65 7.14 -0.13 1.89
N VAL A 66 8.22 -0.44 2.61
CA VAL A 66 8.48 -1.82 3.10
C VAL A 66 7.35 -2.26 4.04
N VAL A 67 7.00 -1.45 5.03
CA VAL A 67 5.91 -1.74 5.98
C VAL A 67 4.58 -1.92 5.24
N LEU A 68 4.23 -0.98 4.34
CA LEU A 68 3.03 -1.04 3.51
C LEU A 68 2.94 -2.37 2.73
N SER A 69 4.03 -2.75 2.07
CA SER A 69 4.11 -3.99 1.28
C SER A 69 3.95 -5.24 2.16
N GLN A 70 4.57 -5.27 3.34
CA GLN A 70 4.45 -6.36 4.31
C GLN A 70 3.02 -6.49 4.83
N MET A 71 2.36 -5.38 5.18
CA MET A 71 0.97 -5.40 5.65
C MET A 71 0.04 -5.95 4.57
N ASN A 72 0.19 -5.52 3.32
CA ASN A 72 -0.60 -6.05 2.21
C ASN A 72 -0.37 -7.54 1.96
N LEU A 73 0.85 -8.05 2.12
CA LEU A 73 1.14 -9.49 2.04
C LEU A 73 0.43 -10.28 3.15
N HIS A 74 0.50 -9.81 4.39
CA HIS A 74 -0.18 -10.46 5.51
C HIS A 74 -1.71 -10.43 5.36
N ILE A 75 -2.27 -9.28 4.97
CA ILE A 75 -3.70 -9.14 4.65
C ILE A 75 -4.11 -10.15 3.57
N TRP A 76 -3.34 -10.27 2.48
CA TRP A 76 -3.62 -11.23 1.42
C TRP A 76 -3.70 -12.66 1.94
N HIS A 77 -2.73 -13.08 2.77
CA HIS A 77 -2.72 -14.42 3.33
C HIS A 77 -3.89 -14.66 4.29
N ASN A 78 -4.22 -13.70 5.13
CA ASN A 78 -5.34 -13.78 6.06
C ASN A 78 -6.67 -13.90 5.32
N GLU A 79 -6.92 -13.03 4.33
CA GLU A 79 -8.14 -13.09 3.52
C GLU A 79 -8.21 -14.38 2.69
N SER A 80 -7.08 -14.90 2.22
CA SER A 80 -7.02 -16.18 1.51
C SER A 80 -7.33 -17.37 2.42
N LYS A 81 -6.89 -17.36 3.69
CA LYS A 81 -7.23 -18.37 4.69
C LYS A 81 -8.70 -18.29 5.09
N ALA A 82 -9.20 -17.08 5.35
CA ALA A 82 -10.59 -16.85 5.71
C ALA A 82 -11.55 -17.33 4.61
N ARG A 83 -11.26 -17.05 3.33
CA ARG A 83 -12.04 -17.55 2.17
C ARG A 83 -12.06 -19.08 2.07
N LYS A 84 -11.05 -19.77 2.60
CA LYS A 84 -10.97 -21.23 2.70
C LYS A 84 -11.64 -21.79 3.96
N GLY A 85 -12.23 -20.93 4.80
CA GLY A 85 -12.85 -21.31 6.08
C GLY A 85 -11.86 -21.58 7.21
N LEU A 86 -10.57 -21.29 7.03
CA LEU A 86 -9.54 -21.53 8.05
C LEU A 86 -9.46 -20.33 8.99
N ASN A 87 -9.78 -20.52 10.27
CA ASN A 87 -9.78 -19.48 11.32
C ASN A 87 -10.33 -18.13 10.83
N ALA A 88 -11.49 -18.15 10.16
CA ALA A 88 -11.98 -16.99 9.42
C ALA A 88 -12.19 -15.76 10.31
N GLY A 89 -12.74 -15.92 11.52
CA GLY A 89 -12.94 -14.83 12.47
C GLY A 89 -11.62 -14.15 12.88
N GLU A 90 -10.64 -14.93 13.31
CA GLU A 90 -9.31 -14.42 13.73
C GLU A 90 -8.56 -13.75 12.57
N ASN A 91 -8.58 -14.37 11.38
CA ASN A 91 -7.93 -13.82 10.20
C ASN A 91 -8.55 -12.48 9.77
N LEU A 92 -9.89 -12.35 9.80
CA LEU A 92 -10.57 -11.11 9.47
C LEU A 92 -10.35 -10.02 10.53
N LEU A 93 -10.34 -10.40 11.81
CA LEU A 93 -10.05 -9.48 12.90
C LEU A 93 -8.63 -8.93 12.79
N LEU A 94 -7.64 -9.78 12.54
CA LEU A 94 -6.26 -9.36 12.30
C LEU A 94 -6.16 -8.48 11.04
N THR A 95 -6.81 -8.84 9.93
CA THR A 95 -6.85 -8.00 8.72
C THR A 95 -7.35 -6.58 9.02
N HIS A 96 -8.37 -6.42 9.87
CA HIS A 96 -8.84 -5.09 10.27
C HIS A 96 -7.74 -4.29 10.99
N GLY A 97 -7.01 -4.90 11.93
CA GLY A 97 -5.86 -4.27 12.58
C GLY A 97 -4.75 -3.89 11.59
N LEU A 98 -4.37 -4.81 10.70
CA LEU A 98 -3.32 -4.56 9.70
C LEU A 98 -3.68 -3.46 8.70
N ASN A 99 -4.97 -3.28 8.39
CA ASN A 99 -5.44 -2.15 7.57
C ASN A 99 -5.13 -0.79 8.23
N GLY A 100 -5.16 -0.72 9.56
CA GLY A 100 -4.76 0.47 10.29
C GLY A 100 -3.27 0.79 10.12
N ILE A 101 -2.40 -0.22 10.28
CA ILE A 101 -0.95 -0.07 10.06
C ILE A 101 -0.66 0.33 8.62
N ARG A 102 -1.34 -0.31 7.67
CA ARG A 102 -1.28 0.03 6.24
C ARG A 102 -1.58 1.50 6.01
N ASN A 103 -2.61 2.04 6.64
CA ASN A 103 -2.98 3.45 6.52
C ASN A 103 -1.96 4.37 7.20
N THR A 104 -1.38 3.99 8.35
CA THR A 104 -0.27 4.74 8.95
C THR A 104 0.94 4.83 8.02
N ALA A 105 1.32 3.72 7.38
CA ALA A 105 2.40 3.71 6.40
C ALA A 105 2.09 4.60 5.18
N LYS A 106 0.84 4.58 4.68
CA LYS A 106 0.39 5.46 3.60
C LYS A 106 0.45 6.94 3.99
N ASN A 107 0.02 7.30 5.21
CA ASN A 107 0.12 8.67 5.71
C ASN A 107 1.59 9.15 5.74
N LYS A 108 2.53 8.31 6.18
CA LYS A 108 3.97 8.63 6.16
C LYS A 108 4.52 8.83 4.75
N ILE A 109 4.05 8.05 3.78
CA ILE A 109 4.39 8.24 2.35
C ILE A 109 3.86 9.59 1.84
N GLU A 110 2.65 10.01 2.24
CA GLU A 110 2.08 11.31 1.85
C GLU A 110 2.76 12.51 2.51
N GLU A 111 3.32 12.36 3.71
CA GLU A 111 4.00 13.45 4.42
C GLU A 111 5.22 13.99 3.68
N ILE A 112 5.88 13.12 2.90
CA ILE A 112 7.06 13.47 2.09
C ILE A 112 6.67 14.23 0.82
N ASN A 113 5.38 14.21 0.44
CA ASN A 113 4.88 14.97 -0.69
C ASN A 113 4.33 16.34 -0.26
N LYS A 114 5.20 17.21 0.27
CA LYS A 114 4.80 18.54 0.78
C LYS A 114 4.20 19.40 -0.34
N GLY A 115 3.02 19.97 -0.08
CA GLY A 115 2.32 20.87 -1.00
C GLY A 115 1.34 20.19 -1.97
N ASN A 116 1.27 18.85 -2.00
CA ASN A 116 0.27 18.12 -2.77
C ASN A 116 -0.93 17.71 -1.90
N ARG A 117 -2.03 17.30 -2.55
CA ARG A 117 -3.24 16.80 -1.89
C ARG A 117 -2.88 15.63 -0.96
N LYS A 118 -3.24 15.74 0.31
CA LYS A 118 -3.08 14.69 1.32
C LYS A 118 -4.43 14.07 1.65
N ASP A 119 -4.56 12.78 1.44
CA ASP A 119 -5.75 12.01 1.83
C ASP A 119 -5.43 11.23 3.11
N TYR A 120 -5.40 11.93 4.24
CA TYR A 120 -5.13 11.32 5.54
C TYR A 120 -6.23 10.34 5.92
N LYS A 121 -5.84 9.15 6.36
CA LYS A 121 -6.75 8.14 6.92
C LYS A 121 -6.52 8.00 8.41
N VAL A 122 -7.61 8.03 9.17
CA VAL A 122 -7.61 7.77 10.61
C VAL A 122 -8.13 6.36 10.81
N ASP A 123 -7.24 5.45 11.20
CA ASP A 123 -7.60 4.08 11.53
C ASP A 123 -7.16 3.78 12.96
N CYS A 124 -8.04 3.09 13.69
CA CYS A 124 -7.77 2.63 15.04
C CYS A 124 -7.17 1.23 14.97
N LEU A 125 -5.97 1.03 15.52
CA LEU A 125 -5.50 -0.32 15.83
C LEU A 125 -6.38 -0.89 16.93
N ALA A 126 -6.99 -2.06 16.70
CA ALA A 126 -7.68 -2.76 17.77
C ALA A 126 -6.68 -3.06 18.89
N ALA A 127 -7.06 -2.77 20.13
CA ALA A 127 -6.19 -2.86 21.32
C ALA A 127 -5.58 -4.26 21.54
N GLU A 128 -6.10 -5.28 20.84
CA GLU A 128 -5.70 -6.69 20.90
C GLU A 128 -4.48 -7.01 20.02
N PHE A 129 -4.03 -6.13 19.12
CA PHE A 129 -2.92 -6.39 18.18
C PHE A 129 -1.67 -5.55 18.44
N LYS A 130 -1.36 -5.26 19.71
CA LYS A 130 -0.17 -4.46 20.08
C LYS A 130 1.15 -5.04 19.56
N ASP A 131 1.27 -6.37 19.48
CA ASP A 131 2.48 -7.03 18.97
C ASP A 131 2.77 -6.72 17.49
N TRP A 132 1.77 -6.23 16.75
CA TRP A 132 1.92 -5.80 15.36
C TRP A 132 2.28 -4.31 15.23
N GLU A 133 2.28 -3.55 16.32
CA GLU A 133 2.64 -2.13 16.27
C GLU A 133 4.04 -1.94 15.71
N ILE A 134 4.17 -0.97 14.80
CA ILE A 134 5.45 -0.64 14.17
C ILE A 134 6.10 0.49 14.95
N SER A 135 7.32 0.26 15.43
CA SER A 135 8.14 1.28 16.11
C SER A 135 8.69 2.30 15.11
N TRP A 136 8.00 3.41 14.91
CA TRP A 136 8.41 4.41 13.91
C TRP A 136 9.56 5.32 14.36
N ASP A 137 9.78 5.42 15.67
CA ASP A 137 10.78 6.26 16.33
C ASP A 137 12.10 5.51 16.61
#